data_AF-A0A1M3PCT9-F1
#
_entry.id   AF-A0A1M3PCT9-F1
#
_cell.length_a   1.000
_cell.length_b   1.000
_cell.length_c   1.000
_cell.angle_alpha   90.00
_cell.angle_beta   90.00
_cell.angle_gamma   90.00
#
_symmetry.space_group_name_H-M   'P 1'
#
loop_
_entity.id
_entity.type
_entity.pdbx_description
1 polymer ?
#
loop_
_entity_poly.entity_id
_entity_poly.type
_entity_poly.pdbx_seq_one_letter_code
_entity_poly.pdbx_strand_id
1 'polypeptide(L)'
;MTVRALACLLTLLAGPALAAAPACPVPPPLALPDLALPAAKAEIAAHHALVILALGSAPTLGAAADGAAYSYPARLEAHLAALLPGVAVSVLNHGAAQRSTHGMAVHLPQLLTETGARLVIWESGGREAARGMDVDSFAGELQTGLDAIHAAGAEVILMDLQYAPGMPHLVPVDPYRQVIHDAAANSGDPVFERYELMLDWANQGMDLAAHDPARRIAAARTLFDCLAGALARAIVRAVK
;
A
#
# COMPACT_ATOMS: atom_id res chain seq x y z
N MET A 1 -66.44 -35.40 -18.54
CA MET A 1 -65.45 -34.41 -19.04
C MET A 1 -64.82 -33.73 -17.86
N THR A 2 -63.53 -33.97 -17.58
CA THR A 2 -62.59 -33.04 -16.91
C THR A 2 -61.23 -33.72 -16.79
N VAL A 3 -60.29 -33.38 -17.69
CA VAL A 3 -58.88 -33.76 -17.60
C VAL A 3 -58.17 -32.66 -16.81
N ARG A 4 -57.56 -33.00 -15.68
CA ARG A 4 -56.70 -32.08 -14.90
C ARG A 4 -55.27 -32.16 -15.46
N ALA A 5 -54.83 -31.10 -16.12
CA ALA A 5 -53.43 -30.92 -16.53
C ALA A 5 -52.61 -30.45 -15.32
N LEU A 6 -51.56 -31.18 -15.00
CA LEU A 6 -50.58 -30.84 -13.97
C LEU A 6 -49.54 -29.89 -14.59
N ALA A 7 -49.49 -28.64 -14.13
CA ALA A 7 -48.48 -27.67 -14.54
C ALA A 7 -47.20 -27.87 -13.72
N CYS A 8 -46.11 -28.31 -14.37
CA CYS A 8 -44.77 -28.32 -13.78
C CYS A 8 -44.21 -26.90 -13.74
N LEU A 9 -44.01 -26.37 -12.54
CA LEU A 9 -43.35 -25.09 -12.30
C LEU A 9 -41.82 -25.31 -12.35
N LEU A 10 -41.15 -24.88 -13.42
CA LEU A 10 -39.68 -24.82 -13.47
C LEU A 10 -39.20 -23.63 -12.63
N THR A 11 -38.65 -23.91 -11.46
CA THR A 11 -37.91 -22.92 -10.66
C THR A 11 -36.52 -22.72 -11.27
N LEU A 12 -36.30 -21.57 -11.90
CA LEU A 12 -34.98 -21.07 -12.29
C LEU A 12 -34.15 -20.80 -11.02
N LEU A 13 -33.16 -21.65 -10.77
CA LEU A 13 -32.12 -21.39 -9.78
C LEU A 13 -31.20 -20.28 -10.30
N ALA A 14 -31.43 -19.05 -9.85
CA ALA A 14 -30.46 -17.97 -10.02
C ALA A 14 -29.22 -18.31 -9.17
N GLY A 15 -28.12 -18.67 -9.82
CA GLY A 15 -26.83 -18.86 -9.15
C GLY A 15 -26.32 -17.56 -8.53
N PRO A 16 -25.51 -17.62 -7.46
CA PRO A 16 -24.95 -16.43 -6.86
C PRO A 16 -24.08 -15.72 -7.89
N ALA A 17 -24.42 -14.46 -8.20
CA ALA A 17 -23.54 -13.58 -8.94
C ALA A 17 -22.25 -13.44 -8.12
N LEU A 18 -21.14 -13.96 -8.65
CA LEU A 18 -19.81 -13.59 -8.17
C LEU A 18 -19.71 -12.08 -8.30
N ALA A 19 -19.80 -11.36 -7.19
CA ALA A 19 -19.55 -9.93 -7.17
C ALA A 19 -18.15 -9.72 -7.75
N ALA A 20 -18.07 -9.03 -8.89
CA ALA A 20 -16.79 -8.63 -9.45
C ALA A 20 -16.02 -7.88 -8.36
N ALA A 21 -14.75 -8.20 -8.17
CA ALA A 21 -13.89 -7.43 -7.28
C ALA A 21 -14.01 -5.94 -7.65
N PRO A 22 -14.12 -5.03 -6.67
CA PRO A 22 -14.22 -3.61 -6.98
C PRO A 22 -13.04 -3.22 -7.87
N ALA A 23 -13.35 -2.69 -9.06
CA ALA A 23 -12.32 -2.16 -9.92
C ALA A 23 -11.78 -0.91 -9.24
N CYS A 24 -10.51 -0.95 -8.85
CA CYS A 24 -9.79 0.21 -8.33
C CYS A 24 -8.91 0.77 -9.44
N PRO A 25 -9.46 1.58 -10.35
CA PRO A 25 -8.71 2.16 -11.44
C PRO A 25 -7.61 3.04 -10.87
N VAL A 26 -6.43 2.98 -11.48
CA VAL A 26 -5.32 3.86 -11.12
C VAL A 26 -5.14 4.83 -12.28
N PRO A 27 -5.38 6.14 -12.07
CA PRO A 27 -5.12 7.15 -13.10
C PRO A 27 -3.68 7.04 -13.60
N PRO A 28 -3.40 7.20 -14.92
CA PRO A 28 -2.05 7.04 -15.46
C PRO A 28 -0.95 7.84 -14.74
N PRO A 29 -1.17 9.10 -14.31
CA PRO A 29 -0.17 9.83 -13.53
C PRO A 29 0.19 9.17 -12.18
N LEU A 30 -0.78 8.56 -11.51
CA LEU A 30 -0.60 7.89 -10.22
C LEU A 30 -0.14 6.43 -10.36
N ALA A 31 0.07 5.96 -11.59
CA ALA A 31 0.38 4.57 -11.87
C ALA A 31 1.86 4.21 -11.69
N LEU A 32 2.73 5.13 -11.30
CA LEU A 32 4.19 4.96 -11.28
C LEU A 32 4.72 4.46 -12.64
N PRO A 33 4.56 5.24 -13.74
CA PRO A 33 4.95 4.80 -15.08
C PRO A 33 6.46 4.64 -15.24
N ASP A 34 7.25 5.49 -14.58
CA ASP A 34 8.71 5.55 -14.71
C ASP A 34 9.47 4.80 -13.60
N LEU A 35 8.78 3.94 -12.84
CA LEU A 35 9.38 3.15 -11.77
C LEU A 35 10.47 2.23 -12.33
N ALA A 36 11.70 2.40 -11.83
CA ALA A 36 12.82 1.51 -12.09
C ALA A 36 13.23 0.81 -10.78
N LEU A 37 13.41 -0.51 -10.84
CA LEU A 37 13.83 -1.33 -9.71
C LEU A 37 14.96 -2.30 -10.09
N PRO A 38 16.12 -1.79 -10.58
CA PRO A 38 17.26 -2.64 -10.96
C PRO A 38 17.75 -3.61 -9.86
N ALA A 39 17.75 -3.23 -8.57
CA ALA A 39 18.19 -4.11 -7.50
C ALA A 39 17.19 -5.25 -7.27
N ALA A 40 15.90 -4.95 -7.18
CA ALA A 40 14.87 -5.98 -7.08
C ALA A 40 14.84 -6.89 -8.32
N LYS A 41 15.04 -6.32 -9.53
CA LYS A 41 15.17 -7.10 -10.77
C LYS A 41 16.36 -8.06 -10.73
N ALA A 42 17.51 -7.61 -10.21
CA ALA A 42 18.70 -8.43 -10.05
C ALA A 42 18.47 -9.59 -9.06
N GLU A 43 17.81 -9.33 -7.92
CA GLU A 43 17.45 -10.37 -6.94
C GLU A 43 16.55 -11.45 -7.56
N ILE A 44 15.53 -11.05 -8.32
CA ILE A 44 14.65 -12.00 -9.03
C ILE A 44 15.45 -12.84 -10.03
N ALA A 45 16.33 -12.20 -10.81
CA ALA A 45 17.14 -12.90 -11.82
C ALA A 45 18.15 -13.88 -11.20
N ALA A 46 18.75 -13.53 -10.06
CA ALA A 46 19.77 -14.34 -9.41
C ALA A 46 19.18 -15.47 -8.55
N HIS A 47 18.09 -15.20 -7.85
CA HIS A 47 17.60 -16.06 -6.77
C HIS A 47 16.19 -16.58 -7.00
N HIS A 48 15.49 -16.14 -8.05
CA HIS A 48 14.06 -16.40 -8.24
C HIS A 48 13.26 -16.04 -6.99
N ALA A 49 13.68 -14.98 -6.29
CA ALA A 49 13.07 -14.52 -5.06
C ALA A 49 12.97 -12.99 -5.04
N LEU A 50 11.95 -12.48 -4.36
CA LEU A 50 11.74 -11.06 -4.11
C LEU A 50 11.33 -10.87 -2.66
N VAL A 51 12.20 -10.23 -1.88
CA VAL A 51 11.92 -9.84 -0.48
C VAL A 51 11.70 -8.34 -0.42
N ILE A 52 10.52 -7.94 0.06
CA ILE A 52 10.12 -6.54 0.23
C ILE A 52 9.95 -6.26 1.71
N LEU A 53 10.51 -5.14 2.18
CA LEU A 53 10.26 -4.62 3.53
C LEU A 53 9.17 -3.54 3.47
N ALA A 54 7.99 -3.83 4.03
CA ALA A 54 6.93 -2.83 4.18
C ALA A 54 7.07 -2.15 5.55
N LEU A 55 7.51 -0.90 5.55
CA LEU A 55 7.81 -0.12 6.74
C LEU A 55 6.77 0.98 6.94
N GLY A 56 6.26 1.15 8.16
CA GLY A 56 5.28 2.19 8.41
C GLY A 56 4.58 2.11 9.76
N SER A 57 3.46 2.83 9.87
CA SER A 57 2.72 2.97 11.12
C SER A 57 1.52 2.01 11.20
N ALA A 58 0.41 2.46 11.80
CA ALA A 58 -0.82 1.66 11.98
C ALA A 58 -1.45 1.13 10.66
N PRO A 59 -1.46 1.87 9.54
CA PRO A 59 -2.00 1.36 8.28
C PRO A 59 -1.17 0.18 7.74
N THR A 60 0.16 0.26 7.78
CA THR A 60 1.05 -0.85 7.43
C THR A 60 0.79 -2.09 8.29
N LEU A 61 0.55 -1.91 9.61
CA LEU A 61 0.20 -3.01 10.51
C LEU A 61 -1.14 -3.70 10.13
N GLY A 62 -2.05 -3.01 9.43
CA GLY A 62 -3.37 -3.52 9.09
C GLY A 62 -4.44 -3.25 10.15
N ALA A 63 -4.21 -2.29 11.07
CA ALA A 63 -5.10 -2.04 12.21
C ALA A 63 -6.55 -1.74 11.80
N ALA A 64 -6.76 -1.10 10.65
CA ALA A 64 -8.10 -0.76 10.15
C ALA A 64 -8.87 -1.95 9.54
N ALA A 65 -8.17 -3.01 9.14
CA ALA A 65 -8.74 -4.14 8.40
C ALA A 65 -9.00 -5.39 9.26
N ASP A 66 -8.92 -5.23 10.59
CA ASP A 66 -9.10 -6.30 11.57
C ASP A 66 -8.07 -7.42 11.41
N GLY A 67 -6.79 -7.03 11.30
CA GLY A 67 -5.65 -7.95 11.36
C GLY A 67 -4.69 -7.89 10.18
N ALA A 68 -3.49 -8.42 10.40
CA ALA A 68 -2.38 -8.38 9.45
C ALA A 68 -2.66 -9.16 8.14
N ALA A 69 -3.52 -10.18 8.16
CA ALA A 69 -3.86 -10.95 6.95
C ALA A 69 -4.56 -10.11 5.87
N TYR A 70 -5.15 -8.97 6.27
CA TYR A 70 -5.83 -8.05 5.36
C TYR A 70 -5.08 -6.73 5.17
N SER A 71 -3.88 -6.58 5.74
CA SER A 71 -3.07 -5.38 5.56
C SER A 71 -2.58 -5.27 4.12
N TYR A 72 -2.26 -4.04 3.66
CA TYR A 72 -1.74 -3.86 2.30
C TYR A 72 -0.47 -4.69 2.04
N PRO A 73 0.47 -4.91 2.99
CA PRO A 73 1.61 -5.79 2.77
C PRO A 73 1.22 -7.25 2.48
N ALA A 74 0.28 -7.81 3.24
CA ALA A 74 -0.18 -9.19 3.02
C ALA A 74 -0.93 -9.33 1.68
N ARG A 75 -1.75 -8.32 1.32
CA ARG A 75 -2.41 -8.28 0.01
C ARG A 75 -1.39 -8.12 -1.11
N LEU A 76 -0.34 -7.32 -0.91
CA LEU A 76 0.72 -7.07 -1.89
C LEU A 76 1.48 -8.37 -2.20
N GLU A 77 1.84 -9.14 -1.18
CA GLU A 77 2.46 -10.47 -1.36
C GLU A 77 1.60 -11.37 -2.24
N ALA A 78 0.30 -11.45 -1.95
CA ALA A 78 -0.64 -12.27 -2.72
C ALA A 78 -0.75 -11.81 -4.20
N HIS A 79 -0.85 -10.50 -4.45
CA HIS A 79 -0.91 -9.96 -5.81
C HIS A 79 0.40 -10.19 -6.57
N LEU A 80 1.55 -9.97 -5.94
CA LEU A 80 2.86 -10.20 -6.55
C LEU A 80 3.10 -11.68 -6.86
N ALA A 81 2.77 -12.59 -5.94
CA ALA A 81 2.90 -14.04 -6.16
C ALA A 81 2.06 -14.51 -7.36
N ALA A 82 0.86 -13.95 -7.55
CA ALA A 82 0.02 -14.24 -8.70
C ALA A 82 0.60 -13.67 -10.02
N LEU A 83 1.22 -12.49 -9.97
CA LEU A 83 1.75 -11.79 -11.15
C LEU A 83 3.18 -12.20 -11.53
N LEU A 84 3.92 -12.84 -10.62
CA LEU A 84 5.30 -13.32 -10.80
C LEU A 84 5.38 -14.85 -10.61
N PRO A 85 4.74 -15.64 -11.50
CA PRO A 85 4.79 -17.09 -11.40
C PRO A 85 6.24 -17.58 -11.46
N GLY A 86 6.63 -18.43 -10.50
CA GLY A 86 8.00 -18.96 -10.39
C GLY A 86 8.96 -18.11 -9.56
N VAL A 87 8.53 -16.96 -9.03
CA VAL A 87 9.30 -16.14 -8.08
C VAL A 87 8.76 -16.36 -6.67
N ALA A 88 9.63 -16.71 -5.72
CA ALA A 88 9.30 -16.75 -4.31
C ALA A 88 9.20 -15.31 -3.76
N VAL A 89 7.97 -14.83 -3.52
CA VAL A 89 7.73 -13.49 -3.00
C VAL A 89 7.51 -13.52 -1.49
N SER A 90 8.17 -12.61 -0.77
CA SER A 90 7.87 -12.34 0.64
C SER A 90 7.77 -10.82 0.87
N VAL A 91 6.70 -10.39 1.54
CA VAL A 91 6.50 -8.99 1.96
C VAL A 91 6.48 -8.94 3.48
N LEU A 92 7.59 -8.49 4.05
CA LEU A 92 7.80 -8.41 5.49
C LEU A 92 7.13 -7.16 6.06
N ASN A 93 6.05 -7.37 6.83
CA ASN A 93 5.30 -6.28 7.45
C ASN A 93 5.97 -5.80 8.74
N HIS A 94 6.65 -4.66 8.67
CA HIS A 94 7.26 -3.96 9.81
C HIS A 94 6.45 -2.74 10.27
N GLY A 95 5.12 -2.83 10.16
CA GLY A 95 4.19 -1.84 10.69
C GLY A 95 4.14 -1.79 12.22
N ALA A 96 4.11 -0.59 12.80
CA ALA A 96 3.90 -0.42 14.24
C ALA A 96 3.04 0.81 14.54
N ALA A 97 1.98 0.62 15.33
CA ALA A 97 0.89 1.58 15.48
C ALA A 97 1.30 3.01 15.87
N GLN A 98 2.44 3.18 16.53
CA GLN A 98 2.87 4.45 17.10
C GLN A 98 4.29 4.85 16.72
N ARG A 99 4.88 4.20 15.71
CA ARG A 99 6.27 4.46 15.31
C ARG A 99 6.36 5.74 14.47
N SER A 100 7.33 6.61 14.78
CA SER A 100 7.67 7.80 13.99
C SER A 100 8.68 7.47 12.90
N THR A 101 8.88 8.39 11.96
CA THR A 101 9.89 8.32 10.88
C THR A 101 11.28 8.03 11.44
N HIS A 102 11.78 8.83 12.39
CA HIS A 102 13.05 8.52 13.06
C HIS A 102 13.06 7.16 13.74
N GLY A 103 11.98 6.79 14.44
CA GLY A 103 11.88 5.48 15.09
C GLY A 103 11.92 4.31 14.11
N MET A 104 11.52 4.52 12.85
CA MET A 104 11.68 3.54 11.76
C MET A 104 13.12 3.53 11.25
N ALA A 105 13.69 4.70 10.97
CA ALA A 105 15.01 4.86 10.37
C ALA A 105 16.13 4.26 11.23
N VAL A 106 16.06 4.39 12.56
CA VAL A 106 17.10 3.89 13.50
C VAL A 106 17.36 2.39 13.35
N HIS A 107 16.33 1.59 13.07
CA HIS A 107 16.45 0.14 12.98
C HIS A 107 16.62 -0.36 11.54
N LEU A 108 16.56 0.53 10.57
CA LEU A 108 16.47 0.17 9.16
C LEU A 108 17.72 -0.54 8.63
N PRO A 109 18.97 -0.11 8.92
CA PRO A 109 20.15 -0.84 8.47
C PRO A 109 20.22 -2.28 8.98
N GLN A 110 19.84 -2.49 10.23
CA GLN A 110 19.80 -3.83 10.83
C GLN A 110 18.73 -4.69 10.16
N LEU A 111 17.52 -4.15 9.97
CA LEU A 111 16.43 -4.87 9.30
C LEU A 111 16.79 -5.26 7.87
N LEU A 112 17.39 -4.35 7.09
CA LEU A 112 17.83 -4.66 5.72
C LEU A 112 18.90 -5.75 5.71
N THR A 113 19.83 -5.72 6.67
CA THR A 113 20.86 -6.76 6.80
C THR A 113 20.26 -8.12 7.16
N GLU A 114 19.36 -8.18 8.14
CA GLU A 114 18.76 -9.42 8.64
C GLU A 114 17.80 -10.07 7.64
N THR A 115 17.07 -9.24 6.88
CA THR A 115 16.04 -9.71 5.94
C THR A 115 16.57 -9.93 4.53
N GLY A 116 17.67 -9.26 4.16
CA GLY A 116 18.16 -9.23 2.78
C GLY A 116 17.24 -8.47 1.81
N ALA A 117 16.25 -7.73 2.31
CA ALA A 117 15.32 -7.00 1.45
C ALA A 117 16.06 -5.94 0.62
N ARG A 118 15.83 -5.95 -0.69
CA ARG A 118 16.36 -4.95 -1.64
C ARG A 118 15.33 -3.93 -2.09
N LEU A 119 14.09 -4.08 -1.67
CA LEU A 119 13.02 -3.12 -1.91
C LEU A 119 12.33 -2.79 -0.59
N VAL A 120 12.23 -1.51 -0.27
CA VAL A 120 11.50 -0.97 0.87
C VAL A 120 10.28 -0.20 0.37
N ILE A 121 9.11 -0.49 0.92
CA ILE A 121 7.94 0.39 0.77
C ILE A 121 7.80 1.13 2.08
N TRP A 122 8.07 2.44 2.09
CA TRP A 122 8.14 3.21 3.32
C TRP A 122 7.02 4.23 3.42
N GLU A 123 6.05 3.93 4.28
CA GLU A 123 5.05 4.89 4.74
C GLU A 123 5.64 5.83 5.79
N SER A 124 5.53 7.13 5.56
CA SER A 124 6.08 8.17 6.43
C SER A 124 5.14 9.38 6.58
N GLY A 125 5.42 10.26 7.55
CA GLY A 125 4.80 11.58 7.73
C GLY A 125 3.43 11.60 8.41
N GLY A 126 2.66 10.51 8.38
CA GLY A 126 1.34 10.47 9.02
C GLY A 126 1.40 10.66 10.54
N ARG A 127 2.46 10.15 11.19
CA ARG A 127 2.61 10.28 12.64
C ARG A 127 3.09 11.67 13.04
N GLU A 128 4.00 12.22 12.25
CA GLU A 128 4.61 13.53 12.44
C GLU A 128 3.54 14.60 12.29
N ALA A 129 2.69 14.47 11.26
CA ALA A 129 1.53 15.32 11.05
C ALA A 129 0.56 15.27 12.23
N ALA A 130 0.18 14.07 12.69
CA ALA A 130 -0.71 13.92 13.84
C ALA A 130 -0.16 14.50 15.15
N ARG A 131 1.17 14.71 15.26
CA ARG A 131 1.82 15.33 16.41
C ARG A 131 2.12 16.81 16.22
N GLY A 132 1.88 17.37 15.03
CA GLY A 132 2.28 18.74 14.71
C GLY A 132 3.79 18.95 14.78
N MET A 133 4.56 17.94 14.38
CA MET A 133 6.03 18.03 14.35
C MET A 133 6.49 19.11 13.36
N ASP A 134 7.55 19.83 13.70
CA ASP A 134 8.19 20.76 12.76
C ASP A 134 8.59 20.06 11.44
N VAL A 135 8.27 20.68 10.30
CA VAL A 135 8.42 20.07 8.97
C VAL A 135 9.88 19.93 8.56
N ASP A 136 10.75 20.84 8.99
CA ASP A 136 12.19 20.76 8.71
C ASP A 136 12.83 19.61 9.49
N SER A 137 12.39 19.44 10.75
CA SER A 137 12.78 18.30 11.57
C SER A 137 12.34 16.98 10.93
N PHE A 138 11.10 16.91 10.43
CA PHE A 138 10.61 15.74 9.70
C PHE A 138 11.42 15.48 8.42
N ALA A 139 11.74 16.52 7.65
CA ALA A 139 12.56 16.40 6.44
C ALA A 139 13.94 15.80 6.76
N GLY A 140 14.59 16.25 7.83
CA GLY A 140 15.88 15.70 8.28
C GLY A 140 15.80 14.23 8.69
N GLU A 141 14.74 13.83 9.40
CA GLU A 141 14.52 12.43 9.78
C GLU A 141 14.24 11.54 8.57
N LEU A 142 13.44 12.03 7.61
CA LEU A 142 13.14 11.32 6.37
C LEU A 142 14.40 11.11 5.54
N GLN A 143 15.19 12.16 5.33
CA GLN A 143 16.44 12.10 4.58
C GLN A 143 17.42 11.10 5.20
N THR A 144 17.57 11.12 6.53
CA THR A 144 18.44 10.19 7.24
C THR A 144 18.07 8.73 6.96
N GLY A 145 16.77 8.41 6.91
CA GLY A 145 16.34 7.06 6.59
C GLY A 145 16.51 6.69 5.11
N LEU A 146 16.32 7.63 4.18
CA LEU A 146 16.57 7.41 2.75
C LEU A 146 18.06 7.10 2.51
N ASP A 147 18.94 7.92 3.08
CA ASP A 147 20.39 7.71 3.03
C ASP A 147 20.78 6.32 3.55
N ALA A 148 20.15 5.87 4.64
CA ALA A 148 20.38 4.55 5.22
C ALA A 148 19.92 3.40 4.30
N ILE A 149 18.79 3.56 3.58
CA ILE A 149 18.30 2.58 2.60
C ILE A 149 19.28 2.49 1.42
N HIS A 150 19.67 3.63 0.85
CA HIS A 150 20.58 3.66 -0.29
C HIS A 150 21.98 3.15 0.08
N ALA A 151 22.49 3.47 1.27
CA ALA A 151 23.77 2.96 1.75
C ALA A 151 23.78 1.44 1.93
N ALA A 152 22.63 0.82 2.22
CA ALA A 152 22.47 -0.63 2.25
C ALA A 152 22.35 -1.27 0.85
N GLY A 153 22.29 -0.45 -0.22
CA GLY A 153 22.07 -0.89 -1.59
C GLY A 153 20.65 -1.44 -1.80
N ALA A 154 19.67 -0.90 -1.08
CA ALA A 154 18.26 -1.18 -1.28
C ALA A 154 17.59 0.00 -2.01
N GLU A 155 16.47 -0.30 -2.65
CA GLU A 155 15.60 0.65 -3.34
C GLU A 155 14.43 1.00 -2.44
N VAL A 156 13.84 2.18 -2.64
CA VAL A 156 12.67 2.63 -1.87
C VAL A 156 11.54 3.06 -2.79
N ILE A 157 10.32 2.73 -2.39
CA ILE A 157 9.10 3.39 -2.85
C ILE A 157 8.54 4.12 -1.63
N LEU A 158 8.60 5.44 -1.64
CA LEU A 158 7.98 6.25 -0.59
C LEU A 158 6.46 6.18 -0.75
N MET A 159 5.73 6.05 0.36
CA MET A 159 4.29 6.08 0.38
C MET A 159 3.83 7.26 1.22
N ASP A 160 3.15 8.22 0.59
CA ASP A 160 2.70 9.42 1.27
C ASP A 160 1.48 9.17 2.19
N LEU A 161 0.98 10.23 2.83
CA LEU A 161 -0.03 10.15 3.88
C LEU A 161 -1.31 9.47 3.41
N GLN A 162 -1.98 8.77 4.32
CA GLN A 162 -3.26 8.14 4.01
C GLN A 162 -4.37 9.21 3.97
N TYR A 163 -5.19 9.25 2.91
CA TYR A 163 -6.38 10.10 2.93
C TYR A 163 -7.42 9.53 3.93
N ALA A 164 -8.08 10.42 4.65
CA ALA A 164 -9.29 10.10 5.41
C ALA A 164 -10.23 11.31 5.38
N PRO A 165 -11.55 11.11 5.17
CA PRO A 165 -12.51 12.20 5.18
C PRO A 165 -12.41 13.04 6.46
N GLY A 166 -12.27 14.35 6.31
CA GLY A 166 -12.15 15.30 7.42
C GLY A 166 -10.76 15.43 8.05
N MET A 167 -9.80 14.53 7.76
CA MET A 167 -8.43 14.64 8.27
C MET A 167 -7.75 15.99 7.91
N PRO A 168 -7.90 16.54 6.69
CA PRO A 168 -7.29 17.85 6.36
C PRO A 168 -7.80 19.02 7.21
N HIS A 169 -8.93 18.88 7.90
CA HIS A 169 -9.43 19.89 8.84
C HIS A 169 -8.84 19.75 10.24
N LEU A 170 -8.22 18.60 10.55
CA LEU A 170 -7.68 18.27 11.87
C LEU A 170 -6.16 18.37 11.92
N VAL A 171 -5.50 18.15 10.79
CA VAL A 171 -4.05 18.05 10.68
C VAL A 171 -3.60 18.76 9.40
N PRO A 172 -2.52 19.56 9.41
CA PRO A 172 -1.98 20.17 8.20
C PRO A 172 -1.30 19.10 7.34
N VAL A 173 -2.06 18.42 6.49
CA VAL A 173 -1.58 17.28 5.67
C VAL A 173 -0.59 17.71 4.60
N ASP A 174 -0.90 18.80 3.89
CA ASP A 174 -0.17 19.21 2.69
C ASP A 174 1.31 19.53 2.96
N PRO A 175 1.70 20.23 4.05
CA PRO A 175 3.12 20.45 4.34
C PRO A 175 3.95 19.18 4.49
N TYR A 176 3.42 18.13 5.13
CA TYR A 176 4.16 16.86 5.27
C TYR A 176 4.20 16.07 3.98
N ARG A 177 3.13 16.12 3.17
CA ARG A 177 3.17 15.54 1.83
C ARG A 177 4.21 16.23 0.98
N GLN A 178 4.27 17.56 1.00
CA GLN A 178 5.28 18.32 0.26
C GLN A 178 6.70 17.90 0.65
N VAL A 179 7.00 17.76 1.96
CA VAL A 179 8.31 17.27 2.41
C VAL A 179 8.65 15.90 1.85
N ILE A 180 7.70 14.96 1.81
CA ILE A 180 7.92 13.62 1.25
C ILE A 180 8.25 13.71 -0.24
N HIS A 181 7.49 14.49 -1.00
CA HIS A 181 7.67 14.66 -2.43
C HIS A 181 8.98 15.39 -2.77
N ASP A 182 9.35 16.41 -2.00
CA ASP A 182 10.61 17.14 -2.18
C ASP A 182 11.82 16.23 -1.88
N ALA A 183 11.76 15.46 -0.79
CA ALA A 183 12.82 14.50 -0.46
C ALA A 183 12.99 13.45 -1.56
N ALA A 184 11.87 12.89 -2.05
CA ALA A 184 11.87 11.91 -3.13
C ALA A 184 12.44 12.47 -4.43
N ALA A 185 12.05 13.70 -4.80
CA ALA A 185 12.56 14.36 -5.99
C ALA A 185 14.07 14.62 -5.89
N ASN A 186 14.57 14.99 -4.71
CA ASN A 186 15.99 15.25 -4.47
C ASN A 186 16.84 13.98 -4.51
N SER A 187 16.30 12.84 -4.04
CA SER A 187 16.99 11.55 -4.07
C SER A 187 16.76 10.74 -5.34
N GLY A 188 15.79 11.14 -6.18
CA GLY A 188 15.39 10.38 -7.36
C GLY A 188 14.52 9.16 -7.04
N ASP A 189 13.92 9.12 -5.85
CA ASP A 189 13.06 8.02 -5.42
C ASP A 189 11.60 8.22 -5.86
N PRO A 190 10.87 7.14 -6.19
CA PRO A 190 9.46 7.19 -6.56
C PRO A 190 8.56 7.40 -5.33
N VAL A 191 7.50 8.20 -5.50
CA VAL A 191 6.42 8.35 -4.51
C VAL A 191 5.16 7.65 -5.01
N PHE A 192 4.72 6.64 -4.27
CA PHE A 192 3.36 6.13 -4.37
C PHE A 192 2.39 7.10 -3.67
N GLU A 193 1.72 7.91 -4.49
CA GLU A 193 0.77 8.95 -4.08
C GLU A 193 -0.56 8.36 -3.54
N ARG A 194 -0.45 7.67 -2.41
CA ARG A 194 -1.57 7.04 -1.72
C ARG A 194 -2.66 8.06 -1.39
N TYR A 195 -2.31 9.27 -0.96
CA TYR A 195 -3.30 10.30 -0.62
C TYR A 195 -4.21 10.61 -1.82
N GLU A 196 -3.63 10.96 -2.98
CA GLU A 196 -4.40 11.31 -4.19
C GLU A 196 -5.20 10.11 -4.70
N LEU A 197 -4.59 8.92 -4.69
CA LEU A 197 -5.26 7.72 -5.18
C LEU A 197 -6.48 7.36 -4.32
N MET A 198 -6.36 7.51 -3.01
CA MET A 198 -7.47 7.30 -2.09
C MET A 198 -8.55 8.38 -2.20
N LEU A 199 -8.16 9.64 -2.40
CA LEU A 199 -9.11 10.73 -2.65
C LEU A 199 -9.89 10.48 -3.95
N ASP A 200 -9.21 10.07 -5.02
CA ASP A 200 -9.82 9.70 -6.30
C ASP A 200 -10.83 8.54 -6.12
N TRP A 201 -10.43 7.47 -5.42
CA TRP A 201 -11.34 6.35 -5.13
C TRP A 201 -12.52 6.74 -4.24
N ALA A 202 -12.32 7.63 -3.27
CA ALA A 202 -13.43 8.15 -2.45
C ALA A 202 -14.42 8.94 -3.32
N ASN A 203 -13.93 9.77 -4.24
CA ASN A 203 -14.76 10.50 -5.20
C ASN A 203 -15.50 9.58 -6.17
N GLN A 204 -14.98 8.37 -6.41
CA GLN A 204 -15.62 7.31 -7.21
C GLN A 204 -16.56 6.40 -6.39
N GLY A 205 -16.75 6.68 -5.10
CA GLY A 205 -17.75 6.02 -4.26
C GLY A 205 -17.20 4.97 -3.27
N MET A 206 -15.88 4.87 -3.08
CA MET A 206 -15.32 4.09 -1.98
C MET A 206 -15.69 4.74 -0.63
N ASP A 207 -16.44 4.03 0.23
CA ASP A 207 -16.95 4.54 1.50
C ASP A 207 -15.86 4.59 2.60
N LEU A 208 -14.93 5.54 2.47
CA LEU A 208 -13.90 5.81 3.47
C LEU A 208 -14.42 6.58 4.69
N ALA A 209 -15.68 7.05 4.65
CA ALA A 209 -16.34 7.79 5.71
C ALA A 209 -17.26 6.91 6.59
N ALA A 210 -17.28 5.60 6.34
CA ALA A 210 -18.15 4.67 7.07
C ALA A 210 -18.02 4.85 8.59
N HIS A 211 -19.16 4.94 9.28
CA HIS A 211 -19.19 5.01 10.75
C HIS A 211 -19.47 3.67 11.41
N ASP A 212 -20.22 2.80 10.72
CA ASP A 212 -20.51 1.45 11.19
C ASP A 212 -19.23 0.59 11.21
N PRO A 213 -18.91 -0.12 12.31
CA PRO A 213 -17.68 -0.90 12.42
C PRO A 213 -17.49 -1.93 11.31
N ALA A 214 -18.54 -2.65 10.92
CA ALA A 214 -18.44 -3.68 9.89
C ALA A 214 -18.16 -3.07 8.52
N ARG A 215 -18.86 -1.98 8.17
CA ARG A 215 -18.59 -1.23 6.93
C ARG A 215 -17.19 -0.61 6.91
N ARG A 216 -16.71 -0.08 8.03
CA ARG A 216 -15.33 0.43 8.15
C ARG A 216 -14.28 -0.63 7.85
N ILE A 217 -14.42 -1.81 8.47
CA ILE A 217 -13.49 -2.92 8.25
C ILE A 217 -13.56 -3.37 6.79
N ALA A 218 -14.76 -3.50 6.22
CA ALA A 218 -14.94 -3.86 4.82
C ALA A 218 -14.28 -2.83 3.87
N ALA A 219 -14.51 -1.54 4.09
CA ALA A 219 -13.89 -0.46 3.32
C ALA A 219 -12.36 -0.49 3.43
N ALA A 220 -11.81 -0.69 4.64
CA ALA A 220 -10.36 -0.80 4.84
C ALA A 220 -9.76 -2.01 4.13
N ARG A 221 -10.43 -3.17 4.16
CA ARG A 221 -10.00 -4.38 3.43
C ARG A 221 -9.97 -4.15 1.93
N THR A 222 -11.04 -3.55 1.38
CA THR A 222 -11.09 -3.19 -0.05
C THR A 222 -9.99 -2.20 -0.40
N LEU A 223 -9.82 -1.13 0.39
CA LEU A 223 -8.78 -0.14 0.21
C LEU A 223 -7.39 -0.79 0.16
N PHE A 224 -7.05 -1.62 1.16
CA PHE A 224 -5.74 -2.26 1.24
C PHE A 224 -5.48 -3.25 0.10
N ASP A 225 -6.51 -3.97 -0.35
CA ASP A 225 -6.40 -4.82 -1.54
C ASP A 225 -6.15 -3.99 -2.82
N CYS A 226 -6.79 -2.83 -2.93
CA CYS A 226 -6.62 -1.92 -4.05
C CYS A 226 -5.25 -1.24 -4.09
N LEU A 227 -4.77 -0.74 -2.95
CA LEU A 227 -3.41 -0.19 -2.82
C LEU A 227 -2.37 -1.25 -3.18
N ALA A 228 -2.54 -2.47 -2.65
CA ALA A 228 -1.67 -3.60 -2.96
C ALA A 228 -1.68 -3.97 -4.44
N GLY A 229 -2.84 -4.02 -5.08
CA GLY A 229 -2.95 -4.30 -6.50
C GLY A 229 -2.31 -3.22 -7.38
N ALA A 230 -2.43 -1.94 -6.99
CA ALA A 230 -1.77 -0.83 -7.68
C ALA A 230 -0.23 -0.94 -7.60
N LEU A 231 0.29 -1.13 -6.38
CA LEU A 231 1.72 -1.36 -6.14
C LEU A 231 2.25 -2.58 -6.89
N ALA A 232 1.55 -3.72 -6.81
CA ALA A 232 1.96 -4.95 -7.47
C ALA A 232 2.10 -4.77 -8.97
N ARG A 233 1.13 -4.10 -9.62
CA ARG A 233 1.21 -3.81 -11.06
C ARG A 233 2.39 -2.91 -11.40
N ALA A 234 2.69 -1.90 -10.58
CA ALA A 234 3.85 -1.03 -10.80
C ALA A 234 5.16 -1.81 -10.66
N ILE A 235 5.35 -2.54 -9.55
CA ILE A 235 6.54 -3.34 -9.28
C ILE A 235 6.76 -4.37 -10.39
N VAL A 236 5.73 -5.10 -10.80
CA VAL A 236 5.83 -6.13 -11.86
C VAL A 236 6.28 -5.53 -13.19
N ARG A 237 5.82 -4.33 -13.55
CA ARG A 237 6.29 -3.65 -14.77
C ARG A 237 7.76 -3.24 -14.68
N ALA A 238 8.23 -2.88 -13.48
CA ALA A 238 9.60 -2.43 -13.25
C ALA A 238 10.62 -3.58 -13.22
N VAL A 239 10.21 -4.79 -12.79
CA VAL A 239 11.13 -5.94 -12.62
C VAL A 239 11.09 -6.96 -13.76
N LYS A 240 10.06 -6.95 -14.61
CA LYS A 240 10.05 -7.74 -15.85
C LYS A 240 10.81 -6.99 -16.95
#